data_AF-A0A2N3AVE4-F1
#
_entry.id   AF-A0A2N3AVE4-F1
#
_cell.length_a   1.000
_cell.length_b   1.000
_cell.length_c   1.000
_cell.angle_alpha   90.00
_cell.angle_beta   90.00
_cell.angle_gamma   90.00
#
_symmetry.space_group_name_H-M   'P 1'
#
loop_
_entity.id
_entity.type
_entity.pdbx_description
1 polymer ?
#
loop_
_entity_poly.entity_id
_entity_poly.type
_entity_poly.pdbx_seq_one_letter_code
_entity_poly.pdbx_strand_id
1 'polypeptide(L)' 'MARGLSALALFATAATAQTPDPSDWDSVLEQARGQTVYWNAWGGSNTVNDYIAWAGREVQDRYGVTVEHVKLSDTAE' A
#
# COMPACT_ATOMS: atom_id res chain seq x y z
N MET A 1 52.60 -6.30 -21.59
CA MET A 1 51.15 -6.53 -21.77
C MET A 1 50.45 -6.17 -20.46
N ALA A 2 49.88 -4.97 -20.36
CA ALA A 2 49.09 -4.56 -19.19
C ALA A 2 47.61 -4.87 -19.47
N ARG A 3 47.04 -5.84 -18.75
CA ARG A 3 45.61 -6.15 -18.78
C ARG A 3 44.93 -5.24 -17.76
N GLY A 4 44.28 -4.17 -18.25
CA GLY A 4 43.43 -3.33 -17.40
C GLY A 4 42.15 -4.08 -17.04
N LEU A 5 41.91 -4.28 -15.74
CA LEU A 5 40.59 -4.70 -15.25
C LEU A 5 39.67 -3.48 -15.27
N SER A 6 38.70 -3.46 -16.17
CA SER A 6 37.57 -2.54 -16.11
C SER A 6 36.59 -3.02 -15.04
N ALA A 7 36.51 -2.30 -13.92
CA ALA A 7 35.48 -2.51 -12.91
C ALA A 7 34.16 -1.93 -13.41
N LEU A 8 33.15 -2.79 -13.56
CA LEU A 8 31.77 -2.39 -13.88
C LEU A 8 31.13 -1.82 -12.60
N ALA A 9 30.98 -0.50 -12.53
CA ALA A 9 30.27 0.15 -11.42
C ALA A 9 28.77 -0.08 -11.56
N LEU A 10 28.18 -0.91 -10.69
CA LEU A 10 26.75 -1.05 -10.54
C LEU A 10 26.21 0.19 -9.83
N PHE A 11 25.61 1.11 -10.58
CA PHE A 11 24.83 2.21 -10.01
C PHE A 11 23.50 1.65 -9.49
N ALA A 12 23.40 1.49 -8.18
CA ALA A 12 22.11 1.28 -7.53
C ALA A 12 21.35 2.61 -7.54
N THR A 13 20.38 2.75 -8.44
CA THR A 13 19.41 3.86 -8.38
C THR A 13 18.52 3.63 -7.17
N ALA A 14 18.68 4.48 -6.14
CA ALA A 14 17.76 4.51 -5.03
C ALA A 14 16.37 4.84 -5.57
N ALA A 15 15.42 3.92 -5.44
CA ALA A 15 14.02 4.20 -5.70
C ALA A 15 13.57 5.27 -4.70
N THR A 16 13.28 6.47 -5.19
CA THR A 16 12.65 7.50 -4.37
C THR A 16 11.15 7.24 -4.38
N ALA A 17 10.58 6.95 -3.21
CA ALA A 17 9.13 6.91 -3.07
C ALA A 17 8.63 8.35 -3.18
N GLN A 18 8.06 8.72 -4.33
CA GLN A 18 7.45 10.02 -4.52
C GLN A 18 6.07 9.99 -3.86
N THR A 19 5.83 10.87 -2.89
CA THR A 19 4.48 11.08 -2.37
C THR A 19 3.65 11.73 -3.48
N PRO A 20 2.51 11.15 -3.89
CA PRO A 20 1.64 11.77 -4.88
C PRO A 20 1.14 13.13 -4.39
N ASP A 21 1.04 14.10 -5.31
CA ASP A 21 0.43 15.40 -5.01
C ASP A 21 -1.08 15.21 -4.85
N PRO A 22 -1.67 15.50 -3.66
CA PRO A 22 -3.10 15.34 -3.45
C PRO A 22 -3.99 16.23 -4.35
N SER A 23 -3.43 17.28 -4.96
CA SER A 23 -4.13 18.11 -5.93
C SER A 23 -4.28 17.46 -7.32
N ASP A 24 -3.45 16.45 -7.63
CA ASP A 24 -3.56 15.59 -8.80
C ASP A 24 -4.13 14.23 -8.41
N TRP A 25 -5.45 14.18 -8.30
CA TRP A 25 -6.15 12.99 -7.79
C TRP A 25 -6.00 11.76 -8.70
N ASP A 26 -5.91 11.94 -10.02
CA ASP A 26 -5.73 10.82 -10.94
C ASP A 26 -4.37 10.15 -10.73
N SER A 27 -3.31 10.92 -10.47
CA SER A 27 -2.00 10.39 -10.09
C SER A 27 -2.03 9.63 -8.77
N VAL A 28 -2.78 10.13 -7.77
CA VAL A 28 -2.99 9.40 -6.50
C VAL A 28 -3.63 8.04 -6.76
N LEU A 29 -4.70 8.00 -7.57
CA LEU A 29 -5.41 6.77 -7.89
C LEU A 29 -4.54 5.79 -8.68
N GLU A 30 -3.74 6.27 -9.63
CA GLU A 30 -2.82 5.44 -10.40
C GLU A 30 -1.77 4.79 -9.50
N GLN A 31 -1.14 5.57 -8.64
CA GLN A 31 -0.11 5.08 -7.72
C GLN A 31 -0.68 4.13 -6.66
N ALA A 32 -1.94 4.30 -6.26
CA ALA A 32 -2.58 3.45 -5.26
C ALA A 32 -2.90 2.04 -5.79
N ARG A 33 -3.10 1.85 -7.10
CA ARG A 33 -3.46 0.53 -7.66
C ARG A 33 -2.44 -0.54 -7.29
N GLY A 34 -2.93 -1.67 -6.78
CA GLY A 34 -2.11 -2.80 -6.33
C GLY A 34 -1.53 -2.65 -4.92
N GLN A 35 -1.71 -1.50 -4.26
CA GLN A 35 -1.30 -1.33 -2.87
C GLN A 35 -2.28 -2.00 -1.90
N THR A 36 -1.80 -2.24 -0.67
CA THR A 36 -2.61 -2.77 0.44
C THR A 36 -2.67 -1.76 1.57
N VAL A 37 -3.89 -1.43 2.01
CA VAL A 37 -4.16 -0.65 3.21
C VAL A 37 -4.48 -1.61 4.35
N TYR A 38 -3.66 -1.58 5.39
CA TYR A 38 -3.91 -2.34 6.63
C TYR A 38 -4.80 -1.52 7.56
N TRP A 39 -6.07 -1.85 7.60
CA TRP A 39 -7.06 -1.22 8.47
C TRP A 39 -7.02 -1.89 9.84
N ASN A 40 -6.39 -1.25 10.81
CA ASN A 40 -6.35 -1.70 12.20
C ASN A 40 -7.59 -1.18 12.94
N ALA A 41 -8.51 -2.07 13.34
CA ALA A 41 -9.73 -1.70 14.04
C ALA A 41 -10.16 -2.75 15.06
N TRP A 42 -10.90 -2.32 16.09
CA TRP A 42 -11.47 -3.22 17.09
C TRP A 42 -12.46 -4.20 16.46
N GLY A 43 -12.25 -5.50 16.70
CA GLY A 43 -13.01 -6.56 16.03
C GLY A 43 -14.32 -6.97 16.72
N GLY A 44 -14.75 -6.31 17.79
CA GLY A 44 -15.84 -6.80 18.65
C GLY A 44 -17.27 -6.60 18.14
N SER A 45 -17.47 -6.01 16.97
CA SER A 45 -18.79 -5.89 16.32
C SER A 45 -18.79 -6.57 14.96
N ASN A 46 -19.57 -7.66 14.82
CA ASN A 46 -19.71 -8.37 13.54
C ASN A 46 -20.28 -7.46 12.45
N THR A 47 -21.28 -6.63 12.76
CA THR A 47 -21.85 -5.69 11.79
C THR A 47 -20.80 -4.72 11.25
N VAL A 48 -19.92 -4.20 12.11
CA VAL A 48 -18.84 -3.31 11.68
C VAL A 48 -17.80 -4.08 10.86
N ASN A 49 -17.44 -5.29 11.29
CA ASN A 49 -16.50 -6.15 10.57
C ASN A 49 -16.99 -6.46 9.13
N ASP A 50 -18.28 -6.76 8.98
CA ASP A 50 -18.91 -7.07 7.69
C ASP A 50 -18.96 -5.84 6.79
N TYR A 51 -19.22 -4.66 7.37
CA TYR A 51 -19.16 -3.41 6.65
C TYR A 51 -17.75 -3.12 6.13
N ILE A 52 -16.72 -3.31 6.96
CA ILE A 52 -15.31 -3.13 6.54
C ILE A 52 -14.98 -4.10 5.41
N ALA A 53 -15.42 -5.37 5.50
CA ALA A 53 -15.22 -6.35 4.44
C ALA A 53 -15.94 -5.96 3.13
N TRP A 54 -17.15 -5.43 3.20
CA TRP A 54 -17.86 -4.90 2.03
C TRP A 54 -17.14 -3.70 1.44
N ALA A 55 -16.78 -2.71 2.26
CA ALA A 55 -16.06 -1.52 1.81
C ALA A 55 -14.72 -1.89 1.15
N GLY A 56 -14.01 -2.89 1.70
CA GLY A 56 -12.78 -3.42 1.11
C GLY A 56 -12.99 -3.98 -0.31
N ARG A 57 -14.10 -4.70 -0.54
CA ARG A 57 -14.45 -5.17 -1.90
C ARG A 57 -14.73 -4.02 -2.85
N GLU A 58 -15.51 -3.02 -2.41
CA GLU A 58 -15.80 -1.83 -3.24
C GLU A 58 -14.52 -1.07 -3.62
N VAL A 59 -13.58 -0.94 -2.67
CA VAL A 59 -12.31 -0.25 -2.90
C VAL A 59 -11.42 -1.03 -3.88
N GLN A 60 -11.37 -2.36 -3.76
CA GLN A 60 -10.65 -3.21 -4.69
C GLN A 60 -11.25 -3.14 -6.11
N ASP A 61 -12.57 -3.22 -6.23
CA ASP A 61 -13.26 -3.24 -7.53
C ASP A 61 -13.13 -1.89 -8.27
N ARG A 62 -13.18 -0.77 -7.53
CA ARG A 62 -13.13 0.58 -8.12
C ARG A 62 -11.72 1.09 -8.35
N TYR A 63 -10.80 0.79 -7.43
CA TYR A 63 -9.47 1.43 -7.38
C TYR A 63 -8.32 0.43 -7.40
N GLY A 64 -8.57 -0.88 -7.39
CA GLY A 64 -7.52 -1.89 -7.37
C GLY A 64 -6.69 -1.90 -6.08
N VAL A 65 -7.20 -1.31 -4.99
CA VAL A 65 -6.53 -1.24 -3.68
C VAL A 65 -7.09 -2.34 -2.78
N THR A 66 -6.22 -3.13 -2.17
CA THR A 66 -6.63 -4.14 -1.19
C THR A 66 -6.78 -3.49 0.18
N VAL A 67 -7.89 -3.75 0.86
CA VAL A 67 -8.08 -3.33 2.27
C VAL A 67 -8.04 -4.58 3.15
N GLU A 68 -6.99 -4.71 3.95
CA GLU A 68 -6.80 -5.81 4.90
C GLU A 68 -7.25 -5.37 6.29
N HIS A 69 -8.32 -5.99 6.82
CA HIS A 69 -8.79 -5.69 8.17
C HIS A 69 -7.96 -6.45 9.21
N VAL A 70 -7.07 -5.73 9.87
CA VAL A 70 -6.31 -6.22 11.02
C VAL A 70 -7.16 -6.02 12.29
N LYS A 71 -7.83 -7.09 12.72
CA LYS A 71 -8.69 -7.07 13.90
C LYS A 71 -7.88 -7.00 15.18
N LEU A 72 -8.13 -5.98 15.98
CA LEU A 72 -7.56 -5.82 17.32
C LEU A 72 -8.46 -6.54 18.33
N SER A 73 -7.84 -7.37 19.18
CA SER A 73 -8.52 -8.18 20.20
C SER A 73 -8.86 -7.38 21.47
N ASP A 74 -8.15 -6.29 21.73
CA ASP A 74 -8.39 -5.38 22.85
C ASP A 74 -7.88 -3.98 22.49
N THR A 75 -8.65 -2.94 22.78
CA THR A 75 -8.26 -1.53 22.61
C THR A 75 -8.42 -0.73 23.91
N ALA A 76 -8.53 -1.43 25.05
CA ALA A 76 -8.76 -0.84 26.37
C ALA A 76 -7.46 -0.68 27.21
N GLU A 77 -6.32 -0.43 26.57
CA GLU A 77 -5.14 0.10 27.28
C GLU A 77 -5.17 1.64 27.37
#